data_AF-A0A7W6SMX5-F1
#
_entry.id   AF-A0A7W6SMX5-F1
#
_cell.length_a   1.000
_cell.length_b   1.000
_cell.length_c   1.000
_cell.angle_alpha   90.00
_cell.angle_beta   90.00
_cell.angle_gamma   90.00
#
_symmetry.space_group_name_H-M   'P 1'
#
loop_
_entity.id
_entity.type
_entity.pdbx_description
1 polymer ?
#
loop_
_entity_poly.entity_id
_entity_poly.type
_entity_poly.pdbx_seq_one_letter_code
_entity_poly.pdbx_strand_id
1 'polypeptide(L)'
;MLLAEARGLFEFNASLLLSPLLMRAPKGDGHPVLALPGFLASDLSMAPMRRYLSELGYEAHAWRMGRNLGGLERMREALRTRLAEIHAASGRKVSLVGWSLGGVYARDLALCAPDMVRYVVTLGSPFANDVRATNATRLYEALSGERVEDFAEAREAIAGELPVPATSIYSRADGVVNWRTCLLHPSDRAENIEVHLASHIGLGVNPAVLWAVADRLAQPEGQFWPFDRAGPFAIAYAPPERAVSA
;
A
#
# COMPACT_ATOMS: atom_id res chain seq x y z
N MET A 1 6.39 -13.22 -16.66
CA MET A 1 6.34 -11.93 -15.94
C MET A 1 5.59 -10.85 -16.76
N LEU A 2 6.03 -10.43 -17.96
CA LEU A 2 5.32 -9.38 -18.73
C LEU A 2 3.84 -9.68 -19.09
N LEU A 3 3.50 -10.92 -19.47
CA LEU A 3 2.10 -11.30 -19.79
C LEU A 3 1.16 -11.25 -18.57
N ALA A 4 1.69 -11.49 -17.36
CA ALA A 4 0.91 -11.45 -16.13
C ALA A 4 0.53 -10.01 -15.75
N GLU A 5 1.39 -9.04 -16.08
CA GLU A 5 1.21 -7.60 -15.79
C GLU A 5 0.38 -6.88 -16.86
N ALA A 6 0.27 -7.44 -18.08
CA ALA A 6 -0.72 -6.99 -19.07
C ALA A 6 -2.17 -7.10 -18.53
N ARG A 7 -2.40 -7.94 -17.52
CA ARG A 7 -3.67 -8.01 -16.77
C ARG A 7 -4.00 -6.69 -16.06
N GLY A 8 -3.01 -5.87 -15.70
CA GLY A 8 -3.25 -4.58 -15.07
C GLY A 8 -4.15 -3.65 -15.90
N LEU A 9 -4.05 -3.71 -17.24
CA LEU A 9 -4.96 -2.98 -18.13
C LEU A 9 -6.39 -3.51 -18.07
N PHE A 10 -6.56 -4.84 -18.03
CA PHE A 10 -7.86 -5.47 -17.87
C PHE A 10 -8.46 -5.19 -16.48
N GLU A 11 -7.64 -5.17 -15.43
CA GLU A 11 -8.05 -4.84 -14.06
C GLU A 11 -8.50 -3.38 -13.94
N PHE A 12 -7.80 -2.46 -14.62
CA PHE A 12 -8.25 -1.07 -14.74
C PHE A 12 -9.58 -0.95 -15.49
N ASN A 13 -9.75 -1.64 -16.63
CA ASN A 13 -11.02 -1.63 -17.34
C ASN A 13 -12.16 -2.24 -16.51
N ALA A 14 -11.87 -3.30 -15.74
CA ALA A 14 -12.84 -3.90 -14.83
C ALA A 14 -13.28 -2.93 -13.73
N SER A 15 -12.38 -2.10 -13.18
CA SER A 15 -12.78 -1.10 -12.18
C SER A 15 -13.61 0.03 -12.78
N LEU A 16 -13.36 0.43 -14.02
CA LEU A 16 -14.25 1.36 -14.72
C LEU A 16 -15.65 0.76 -14.91
N LEU A 17 -15.74 -0.49 -15.38
CA LEU A 17 -17.02 -1.20 -15.55
C LEU A 17 -17.77 -1.38 -14.23
N LEU A 18 -17.06 -1.71 -13.15
CA LEU A 18 -17.62 -1.93 -11.83
C LEU A 18 -17.69 -0.65 -10.97
N SER A 19 -17.47 0.51 -11.58
CA SER A 19 -17.47 1.79 -10.85
C SER A 19 -18.76 2.06 -10.06
N PRO A 20 -19.99 1.76 -10.54
CA PRO A 20 -21.20 1.99 -9.73
C PRO A 20 -21.22 1.12 -8.46
N LEU A 21 -20.64 -0.08 -8.54
CA LEU A 21 -20.50 -0.97 -7.40
C LEU A 21 -19.43 -0.45 -6.43
N LEU A 22 -18.26 -0.07 -6.95
CA LEU A 22 -17.17 0.52 -6.16
C LEU A 22 -17.60 1.81 -5.43
N MET A 23 -18.48 2.61 -6.03
CA MET A 23 -19.03 3.81 -5.39
C MET A 23 -19.93 3.52 -4.17
N ARG A 24 -20.30 2.25 -3.94
CA ARG A 24 -21.03 1.79 -2.74
C ARG A 24 -20.11 1.29 -1.62
N ALA A 25 -18.79 1.32 -1.82
CA ALA A 25 -17.82 0.99 -0.78
C ALA A 25 -17.97 1.92 0.43
N PRO A 26 -17.51 1.50 1.63
CA PRO A 26 -17.48 2.35 2.81
C PRO A 26 -16.84 3.71 2.53
N LYS A 27 -17.48 4.77 3.06
CA LYS A 27 -17.12 6.17 2.80
C LYS A 27 -16.12 6.68 3.82
N GLY A 28 -15.27 7.60 3.37
CA GLY A 28 -14.35 8.32 4.24
C GLY A 28 -15.06 9.35 5.11
N ASP A 29 -14.46 9.64 6.25
CA ASP A 29 -14.87 10.71 7.18
C ASP A 29 -14.21 12.07 6.84
N GLY A 30 -13.66 12.22 5.63
CA GLY A 30 -12.93 13.43 5.20
C GLY A 30 -11.45 13.46 5.56
N HIS A 31 -10.86 12.43 6.20
CA HIS A 31 -9.45 12.49 6.58
C HIS A 31 -8.50 12.41 5.37
N PRO A 32 -7.28 12.94 5.51
CA PRO A 32 -6.30 12.90 4.44
C PRO A 32 -5.71 11.51 4.22
N VAL A 33 -5.49 11.18 2.93
CA VAL A 33 -4.84 9.93 2.51
C VAL A 33 -3.67 10.25 1.60
N LEU A 34 -2.44 9.88 1.96
CA LEU A 34 -1.26 10.06 1.13
C LEU A 34 -0.98 8.79 0.32
N ALA A 35 -1.01 8.91 -1.01
CA ALA A 35 -0.72 7.82 -1.93
C ALA A 35 0.76 7.82 -2.37
N LEU A 36 1.46 6.71 -2.13
CA LEU A 36 2.89 6.55 -2.39
C LEU A 36 3.12 5.53 -3.54
N PRO A 37 3.73 5.95 -4.67
CA PRO A 37 3.89 5.10 -5.86
C PRO A 37 5.06 4.12 -5.73
N GLY A 38 5.00 3.04 -6.53
CA GLY A 38 6.07 2.05 -6.67
C GLY A 38 7.32 2.55 -7.38
N PHE A 39 8.37 1.73 -7.42
CA PHE A 39 9.61 2.03 -8.11
C PHE A 39 9.38 2.28 -9.61
N LEU A 40 10.08 3.26 -10.18
CA LEU A 40 9.90 3.83 -11.53
C LEU A 40 8.55 4.48 -11.83
N ALA A 41 7.60 4.43 -10.89
CA ALA A 41 6.28 5.03 -11.06
C ALA A 41 6.25 6.47 -10.54
N SER A 42 5.11 7.13 -10.67
CA SER A 42 4.91 8.54 -10.27
C SER A 42 3.48 8.77 -9.80
N ASP A 43 3.14 10.02 -9.48
CA ASP A 43 1.78 10.40 -9.12
C ASP A 43 0.73 9.99 -10.14
N LEU A 44 1.07 9.90 -11.43
CA LEU A 44 0.14 9.48 -12.48
C LEU A 44 -0.32 8.04 -12.29
N SER A 45 0.57 7.15 -11.84
CA SER A 45 0.23 5.73 -11.61
C SER A 45 -0.80 5.54 -10.49
N MET A 46 -0.79 6.42 -9.48
CA MET A 46 -1.71 6.39 -8.35
C MET A 46 -2.91 7.33 -8.54
N ALA A 47 -3.02 8.01 -9.69
CA ALA A 47 -4.11 8.95 -9.96
C ALA A 47 -5.50 8.28 -9.94
N PRO A 48 -5.70 7.07 -10.53
CA PRO A 48 -6.99 6.38 -10.43
C PRO A 48 -7.42 6.10 -8.99
N MET A 49 -6.50 5.57 -8.16
CA MET A 49 -6.73 5.33 -6.73
C MET A 49 -7.11 6.62 -6.01
N ARG A 50 -6.34 7.70 -6.20
CA ARG A 50 -6.65 8.98 -5.55
C ARG A 50 -8.00 9.53 -5.99
N ARG A 51 -8.34 9.47 -7.28
CA ARG A 51 -9.65 9.90 -7.77
C ARG A 51 -10.77 9.11 -7.12
N TYR A 52 -10.65 7.79 -7.09
CA TYR A 52 -11.59 6.89 -6.44
C TYR A 52 -11.79 7.26 -4.95
N LEU A 53 -10.70 7.43 -4.21
CA LEU A 53 -10.77 7.81 -2.80
C LEU A 53 -11.39 9.20 -2.60
N SER A 54 -11.10 10.19 -3.46
CA SER A 54 -11.77 11.49 -3.42
C SER A 54 -13.29 11.38 -3.61
N GLU A 55 -13.76 10.54 -4.54
CA GLU A 55 -15.20 10.28 -4.74
C GLU A 55 -15.84 9.55 -3.55
N LEU A 56 -15.06 8.83 -2.75
CA LEU A 56 -15.53 8.21 -1.50
C LEU A 56 -15.50 9.17 -0.30
N GLY A 57 -15.06 10.42 -0.47
CA GLY A 57 -15.04 11.43 0.58
C GLY A 57 -13.72 11.52 1.35
N TYR A 58 -12.61 11.03 0.81
CA TYR A 58 -11.27 11.23 1.39
C TYR A 58 -10.56 12.45 0.80
N GLU A 59 -9.71 13.10 1.58
CA GLU A 59 -8.79 14.13 1.07
C GLU A 59 -7.52 13.47 0.52
N ALA A 60 -7.59 12.97 -0.72
CA ALA A 60 -6.51 12.17 -1.31
C ALA A 60 -5.36 13.04 -1.85
N HIS A 61 -4.14 12.81 -1.33
CA HIS A 61 -2.91 13.54 -1.64
C HIS A 61 -1.93 12.71 -2.46
N ALA A 62 -1.27 13.42 -3.38
CA ALA A 62 -0.12 12.95 -4.15
C ALA A 62 1.19 13.06 -3.35
N TRP A 63 2.18 12.23 -3.70
CA TRP A 63 3.50 12.25 -3.06
C TRP A 63 4.36 13.46 -3.48
N ARG A 64 4.16 14.00 -4.69
CA ARG A 64 4.85 15.17 -5.27
C ARG A 64 6.38 15.10 -5.38
N MET A 65 6.96 13.90 -5.42
CA MET A 65 8.42 13.70 -5.56
C MET A 65 8.86 13.35 -6.99
N GLY A 66 7.99 13.55 -7.98
CA GLY A 66 8.27 13.21 -9.37
C GLY A 66 8.19 11.70 -9.63
N ARG A 67 9.25 11.11 -10.20
CA ARG A 67 9.35 9.67 -10.46
C ARG A 67 10.13 8.99 -9.33
N ASN A 68 9.65 7.83 -8.88
CA ASN A 68 10.29 7.05 -7.83
C ASN A 68 11.53 6.33 -8.34
N LEU A 69 12.69 6.91 -8.06
CA LEU A 69 13.98 6.31 -8.36
C LEU A 69 14.55 5.50 -7.18
N GLY A 70 13.73 5.19 -6.18
CA GLY A 70 14.18 4.54 -4.97
C GLY A 70 14.87 5.47 -3.99
N GLY A 71 15.56 4.88 -3.03
CA GLY A 71 16.34 5.58 -2.00
C GLY A 71 15.51 5.83 -0.74
N LEU A 72 15.68 4.99 0.28
CA LEU A 72 14.94 5.10 1.54
C LEU A 72 15.42 6.31 2.33
N GLU A 73 16.73 6.41 2.59
CA GLU A 73 17.28 7.52 3.35
C GLU A 73 17.15 8.84 2.61
N ARG A 74 17.45 8.85 1.31
CA ARG A 74 17.29 10.06 0.50
C ARG A 74 15.86 10.60 0.56
N MET A 75 14.86 9.71 0.55
CA MET A 75 13.46 10.08 0.46
C MET A 75 12.81 10.33 1.82
N ARG A 76 13.41 9.84 2.91
CA ARG A 76 12.91 9.91 4.29
C ARG A 76 12.49 11.33 4.69
N GLU A 77 13.41 12.29 4.59
CA GLU A 77 13.14 13.66 5.04
C GLU A 77 12.10 14.38 4.16
N ALA A 78 12.18 14.17 2.85
CA ALA A 78 11.22 14.77 1.90
C ALA A 78 9.80 14.25 2.12
N LEU A 79 9.65 12.94 2.33
CA LEU A 79 8.34 12.34 2.62
C LEU A 79 7.82 12.69 4.01
N ARG A 80 8.70 12.79 5.02
CA ARG A 80 8.32 13.24 6.35
C ARG A 80 7.80 14.68 6.30
N THR A 81 8.49 15.56 5.56
CA THR A 81 8.04 16.94 5.31
C THR A 81 6.67 16.93 4.64
N ARG A 82 6.49 16.12 3.58
CA ARG A 82 5.21 16.02 2.87
C ARG A 82 4.06 15.55 3.77
N LEU A 83 4.33 14.57 4.64
CA LEU A 83 3.37 14.09 5.63
C LEU A 83 3.01 15.19 6.63
N ALA A 84 4.01 15.91 7.15
CA ALA A 84 3.81 17.00 8.09
C ALA A 84 2.99 18.16 7.50
N GLU A 85 3.22 18.52 6.24
CA GLU A 85 2.41 19.52 5.53
C GLU A 85 0.92 19.13 5.49
N ILE A 86 0.63 17.89 5.11
CA ILE A 86 -0.75 17.39 5.00
C ILE A 86 -1.41 17.32 6.38
N HIS A 87 -0.68 16.81 7.37
CA HIS A 87 -1.14 16.75 8.75
C HIS A 87 -1.45 18.14 9.30
N ALA A 88 -0.55 19.12 9.10
CA ALA A 88 -0.72 20.48 9.59
C ALA A 88 -1.88 21.22 8.89
N ALA A 89 -2.06 21.02 7.57
CA ALA A 89 -3.12 21.67 6.80
C ALA A 89 -4.52 21.13 7.15
N SER A 90 -4.64 19.83 7.39
CA SER A 90 -5.91 19.18 7.70
C SER A 90 -6.26 19.19 9.19
N GLY A 91 -5.25 19.30 10.07
CA GLY A 91 -5.40 19.11 11.51
C GLY A 91 -5.74 17.66 11.92
N ARG A 92 -5.52 16.69 11.03
CA ARG A 92 -5.92 15.28 11.22
C ARG A 92 -4.76 14.36 10.90
N LYS A 93 -4.74 13.17 11.53
CA LYS A 93 -3.82 12.10 11.16
C LYS A 93 -4.06 11.62 9.72
N VAL A 94 -2.97 11.26 9.04
CA VAL A 94 -2.97 10.90 7.62
C VAL A 94 -2.90 9.39 7.47
N SER A 95 -3.81 8.83 6.67
CA SER A 95 -3.70 7.42 6.25
C SER A 95 -2.73 7.30 5.08
N LEU A 96 -1.91 6.26 5.06
CA LEU A 96 -0.90 6.04 4.02
C LEU A 96 -1.30 4.86 3.15
N VAL A 97 -1.34 5.04 1.83
CA VAL A 97 -1.54 3.96 0.87
C VAL A 97 -0.30 3.84 0.00
N GLY A 98 0.48 2.80 0.21
CA GLY A 98 1.72 2.58 -0.52
C GLY A 98 1.65 1.37 -1.44
N TRP A 99 1.99 1.55 -2.71
CA TRP A 99 2.09 0.46 -3.68
C TRP A 99 3.54 0.09 -3.92
N SER A 100 3.86 -1.21 -3.90
CA SER A 100 5.21 -1.71 -4.13
C SER A 100 6.21 -1.02 -3.19
N LEU A 101 7.30 -0.44 -3.70
CA LEU A 101 8.26 0.34 -2.91
C LEU A 101 7.61 1.50 -2.12
N GLY A 102 6.51 2.08 -2.61
CA GLY A 102 5.77 3.12 -1.88
C GLY A 102 5.24 2.64 -0.53
N GLY A 103 4.96 1.35 -0.37
CA GLY A 103 4.59 0.77 0.92
C GLY A 103 5.75 0.63 1.90
N VAL A 104 6.99 0.47 1.41
CA VAL A 104 8.18 0.52 2.26
C VAL A 104 8.31 1.91 2.88
N TYR A 105 8.15 2.96 2.08
CA TYR A 105 8.13 4.34 2.58
C TYR A 105 6.95 4.61 3.53
N ALA A 106 5.76 4.05 3.24
CA ALA A 106 4.60 4.22 4.12
C ALA A 106 4.85 3.67 5.53
N ARG A 107 5.47 2.49 5.61
CA ARG A 107 5.83 1.84 6.88
C ARG A 107 6.91 2.62 7.61
N ASP A 108 7.92 3.08 6.88
CA ASP A 108 8.99 3.93 7.41
C ASP A 108 8.45 5.23 8.04
N LEU A 109 7.55 5.92 7.34
CA LEU A 109 6.86 7.11 7.88
C LEU A 109 6.06 6.80 9.15
N ALA A 110 5.39 5.66 9.21
CA ALA A 110 4.62 5.25 10.37
C ALA A 110 5.49 4.95 11.60
N LEU A 111 6.73 4.49 11.39
CA LEU A 111 7.71 4.31 12.46
C LEU A 111 8.29 5.65 12.94
N CYS A 112 8.64 6.55 12.01
CA CYS A 112 9.28 7.82 12.35
C CYS A 112 8.31 8.91 12.83
N ALA A 113 7.03 8.79 12.51
CA ALA A 113 6.01 9.80 12.79
C ALA A 113 4.63 9.20 13.13
N PRO A 114 4.52 8.29 14.12
CA PRO A 114 3.27 7.61 14.45
C PRO A 114 2.14 8.57 14.87
N ASP A 115 2.49 9.71 15.44
CA ASP A 115 1.50 10.72 15.85
C ASP A 115 0.83 11.41 14.67
N MET A 116 1.45 11.40 13.48
CA MET A 116 0.88 11.98 12.26
C MET A 116 0.17 10.94 11.38
N VAL A 117 0.35 9.64 11.67
CA VAL A 117 -0.17 8.55 10.83
C VAL A 117 -1.39 7.91 11.46
N ARG A 118 -2.46 7.78 10.68
CA ARG A 118 -3.73 7.17 11.11
C ARG A 118 -3.74 5.66 10.90
N TYR A 119 -3.38 5.24 9.69
CA TYR A 119 -3.52 3.86 9.21
C TYR A 119 -2.55 3.64 8.04
N VAL A 120 -1.99 2.43 7.91
CA VAL A 120 -1.14 2.06 6.77
C VAL A 120 -1.79 0.95 5.94
N VAL A 121 -1.98 1.18 4.64
CA VAL A 121 -2.37 0.14 3.68
C VAL A 121 -1.24 -0.05 2.67
N THR A 122 -0.72 -1.26 2.56
CA THR A 122 0.32 -1.61 1.59
C THR A 122 -0.22 -2.52 0.50
N LEU A 123 0.21 -2.31 -0.75
CA LEU A 123 -0.25 -3.05 -1.93
C LEU A 123 0.95 -3.72 -2.58
N GLY A 124 1.11 -5.03 -2.41
CA GLY A 124 2.20 -5.81 -3.02
C GLY A 124 3.59 -5.27 -2.66
N SER A 125 3.77 -4.81 -1.42
CA SER A 125 4.97 -4.10 -0.99
C SER A 125 6.00 -5.03 -0.35
N PRO A 126 7.25 -5.09 -0.86
CA PRO A 126 8.28 -6.01 -0.36
C PRO A 126 9.02 -5.42 0.86
N PHE A 127 8.41 -5.49 2.05
CA PHE A 127 8.98 -4.93 3.28
C PHE A 127 9.50 -5.98 4.27
N ALA A 128 9.10 -7.24 4.15
CA ALA A 128 9.48 -8.34 5.03
C ALA A 128 10.33 -9.39 4.31
N ASN A 129 10.96 -10.29 5.08
CA ASN A 129 11.78 -11.40 4.57
C ASN A 129 12.91 -10.97 3.62
N ASP A 130 13.57 -11.95 3.03
CA ASP A 130 14.65 -11.74 2.09
C ASP A 130 14.11 -11.27 0.73
N VAL A 131 14.20 -9.96 0.51
CA VAL A 131 13.75 -9.25 -0.71
C VAL A 131 14.69 -9.47 -1.91
N ARG A 132 15.68 -10.38 -1.83
CA ARG A 132 16.62 -10.64 -2.93
C ARG A 132 15.91 -11.18 -4.18
N ALA A 133 15.68 -10.29 -5.13
CA ALA A 133 15.34 -10.60 -6.51
C ALA A 133 16.49 -10.11 -7.39
N THR A 134 17.32 -11.03 -7.90
CA THR A 134 18.65 -10.72 -8.46
C THR A 134 18.68 -9.63 -9.54
N ASN A 135 17.61 -9.46 -10.33
CA ASN A 135 17.56 -8.42 -11.37
C ASN A 135 16.89 -7.11 -10.91
N ALA A 136 15.82 -7.19 -10.12
CA ALA A 136 15.13 -6.00 -9.62
C ALA A 136 15.96 -5.27 -8.56
N THR A 137 16.67 -6.01 -7.70
CA THR A 137 17.59 -5.46 -6.70
C THR A 137 18.73 -4.68 -7.37
N ARG A 138 19.37 -5.25 -8.40
CA ARG A 138 20.45 -4.55 -9.13
C ARG A 138 19.99 -3.27 -9.81
N LEU A 139 18.80 -3.30 -10.42
CA LEU A 139 18.22 -2.09 -11.04
C LEU A 139 17.84 -1.05 -9.99
N TYR A 140 17.32 -1.50 -8.84
CA TYR A 140 17.05 -0.64 -7.69
C TYR A 140 18.33 0.06 -7.24
N GLU A 141 19.38 -0.69 -6.89
CA GLU A 141 20.65 -0.15 -6.40
C GLU A 141 21.32 0.80 -7.39
N ALA A 142 21.28 0.48 -8.68
CA ALA A 142 21.85 1.33 -9.73
C ALA A 142 21.12 2.68 -9.87
N LEU A 143 19.80 2.72 -9.68
CA LEU A 143 19.01 3.95 -9.82
C LEU A 143 18.84 4.70 -8.49
N SER A 144 18.80 3.98 -7.37
CA SER A 144 18.73 4.57 -6.05
C SER A 144 20.09 5.08 -5.58
N GLY A 145 21.19 4.48 -6.03
CA GLY A 145 22.52 4.73 -5.49
C GLY A 145 22.71 4.21 -4.05
N GLU A 146 21.75 3.43 -3.56
CA GLU A 146 21.70 2.88 -2.20
C GLU A 146 21.73 1.37 -2.28
N ARG A 147 22.68 0.73 -1.56
CA ARG A 147 22.68 -0.73 -1.47
C ARG A 147 21.66 -1.18 -0.45
N VAL A 148 21.07 -2.34 -0.71
CA VAL A 148 20.04 -2.89 0.16
C VAL A 148 20.59 -3.26 1.55
N GLU A 149 21.89 -3.49 1.67
CA GLU A 149 22.59 -3.78 2.93
C GLU A 149 22.87 -2.53 3.79
N ASP A 150 22.93 -1.35 3.17
CA ASP A 150 23.34 -0.11 3.87
C ASP A 150 22.29 0.34 4.91
N PHE A 151 21.08 -0.22 4.87
CA PHE A 151 19.94 0.11 5.74
C PHE A 151 19.31 -1.12 6.41
N ALA A 152 20.13 -2.13 6.74
CA ALA A 152 19.65 -3.38 7.34
C ALA A 152 18.78 -3.17 8.60
N GLU A 153 19.21 -2.30 9.52
CA GLU A 153 18.46 -1.98 10.75
C GLU A 153 17.11 -1.32 10.44
N ALA A 154 17.09 -0.32 9.54
CA ALA A 154 15.86 0.33 9.11
C ALA A 154 14.91 -0.68 8.43
N ARG A 155 15.45 -1.61 7.63
CA ARG A 155 14.66 -2.67 7.00
C ARG A 155 14.08 -3.65 8.01
N GLU A 156 14.82 -4.01 9.04
CA GLU A 156 14.31 -4.86 10.13
C GLU A 156 13.18 -4.16 10.87
N ALA A 157 13.35 -2.88 11.21
CA ALA A 157 12.29 -2.08 11.81
C ALA A 157 11.06 -1.98 10.89
N ILE A 158 11.27 -1.70 9.60
CA ILE A 158 10.21 -1.67 8.59
C ILE A 158 9.54 -3.04 8.43
N ALA A 159 10.22 -4.15 8.61
CA ALA A 159 9.60 -5.48 8.56
C ALA A 159 8.76 -5.79 9.81
N GLY A 160 9.08 -5.16 10.94
CA GLY A 160 8.46 -5.39 12.24
C GLY A 160 7.03 -4.86 12.41
N GLU A 161 6.52 -4.92 13.63
CA GLU A 161 5.19 -4.41 13.96
C GLU A 161 5.16 -2.87 13.92
N LEU A 162 4.07 -2.30 13.41
CA LEU A 162 3.88 -0.86 13.38
C LEU A 162 3.13 -0.36 14.63
N PRO A 163 3.43 0.85 15.12
CA PRO A 163 2.72 1.46 16.24
C PRO A 163 1.28 1.90 15.88
N VAL A 164 0.88 1.78 14.62
CA VAL A 164 -0.43 2.18 14.08
C VAL A 164 -1.09 1.00 13.36
N PRO A 165 -2.43 0.99 13.19
CA PRO A 165 -3.11 -0.02 12.42
C PRO A 165 -2.56 -0.18 10.99
N ALA A 166 -2.43 -1.43 10.54
CA ALA A 166 -1.83 -1.75 9.26
C ALA A 166 -2.53 -2.91 8.54
N THR A 167 -2.71 -2.78 7.24
CA THR A 167 -3.19 -3.87 6.39
C THR A 167 -2.25 -4.04 5.20
N SER A 168 -1.84 -5.29 4.94
CA SER A 168 -1.14 -5.65 3.71
C SER A 168 -2.09 -6.35 2.76
N ILE A 169 -2.21 -5.82 1.54
CA ILE A 169 -2.97 -6.42 0.45
C ILE A 169 -1.98 -6.96 -0.57
N TYR A 170 -2.06 -8.26 -0.87
CA TYR A 170 -1.12 -8.93 -1.77
C TYR A 170 -1.83 -9.96 -2.65
N SER A 171 -1.10 -10.49 -3.63
CA SER A 171 -1.56 -11.56 -4.50
C SER A 171 -0.45 -12.58 -4.68
N ARG A 172 -0.77 -13.88 -4.57
CA ARG A 172 0.18 -14.94 -4.92
C ARG A 172 0.46 -15.01 -6.42
N ALA A 173 -0.37 -14.35 -7.24
CA ALA A 173 -0.21 -14.23 -8.68
C ALA A 173 0.57 -12.96 -9.10
N ASP A 174 1.12 -12.22 -8.13
CA ASP A 174 2.03 -11.10 -8.36
C ASP A 174 3.27 -11.59 -9.13
N GLY A 175 3.50 -10.99 -10.30
CA GLY A 175 4.58 -11.37 -11.20
C GLY A 175 5.88 -10.60 -10.99
N VAL A 176 5.95 -9.68 -10.03
CA VAL A 176 7.08 -8.76 -9.81
C VAL A 176 7.65 -8.95 -8.41
N VAL A 177 6.78 -8.99 -7.40
CA VAL A 177 7.14 -9.12 -5.99
C VAL A 177 6.79 -10.50 -5.48
N ASN A 178 7.73 -11.14 -4.78
CA ASN A 178 7.45 -12.39 -4.06
C ASN A 178 6.49 -12.07 -2.91
N TRP A 179 5.24 -12.51 -3.02
CA TRP A 179 4.19 -12.21 -2.02
C TRP A 179 4.57 -12.49 -0.56
N ARG A 180 5.50 -13.43 -0.29
CA ARG A 180 5.98 -13.71 1.06
C ARG A 180 6.71 -12.54 1.71
N THR A 181 7.22 -11.59 0.91
CA THR A 181 7.85 -10.36 1.41
C THR A 181 6.85 -9.26 1.72
N CYS A 182 5.56 -9.50 1.47
CA CYS A 182 4.47 -8.55 1.74
C CYS A 182 3.73 -8.87 3.04
N LEU A 183 4.08 -9.93 3.76
CA LEU A 183 3.28 -10.42 4.89
C LEU A 183 3.62 -9.66 6.17
N LEU A 184 2.59 -9.11 6.80
CA LEU A 184 2.63 -8.68 8.19
C LEU A 184 2.53 -9.90 9.10
N HIS A 185 3.09 -9.79 10.30
CA HIS A 185 2.70 -10.65 11.42
C HIS A 185 1.30 -10.21 11.90
N PRO A 186 0.27 -11.08 11.82
CA PRO A 186 -1.07 -10.70 12.28
C PRO A 186 -1.10 -10.37 13.77
N SER A 187 -1.78 -9.29 14.15
CA SER A 187 -1.93 -8.85 15.54
C SER A 187 -3.28 -8.16 15.76
N ASP A 188 -3.48 -7.53 16.92
CA ASP A 188 -4.70 -6.77 17.24
C ASP A 188 -4.90 -5.51 16.37
N ARG A 189 -3.89 -5.16 15.57
CA ARG A 189 -3.86 -3.98 14.70
C ARG A 189 -3.29 -4.26 13.30
N ALA A 190 -2.95 -5.52 12.98
CA ALA A 190 -2.29 -5.89 11.75
C ALA A 190 -2.94 -7.11 11.10
N GLU A 191 -3.21 -7.04 9.79
CA GLU A 191 -3.72 -8.20 9.03
C GLU A 191 -3.23 -8.24 7.58
N ASN A 192 -3.34 -9.42 6.97
CA ASN A 192 -3.08 -9.64 5.56
C ASN A 192 -4.38 -9.97 4.81
N ILE A 193 -4.57 -9.38 3.64
CA ILE A 193 -5.66 -9.66 2.71
C ILE A 193 -5.05 -10.15 1.40
N GLU A 194 -5.21 -11.44 1.12
CA GLU A 194 -4.86 -12.00 -0.18
C GLU A 194 -6.02 -11.76 -1.17
N VAL A 195 -5.69 -11.15 -2.31
CA VAL A 195 -6.57 -11.03 -3.48
C VAL A 195 -6.11 -12.02 -4.54
N HIS A 196 -7.00 -12.91 -4.94
CA HIS A 196 -6.74 -13.90 -5.97
C HIS A 196 -6.53 -13.26 -7.34
N LEU A 197 -5.55 -13.78 -8.09
CA LEU A 197 -5.30 -13.48 -9.50
C LEU A 197 -5.02 -12.00 -9.85
N ALA A 198 -4.78 -11.12 -8.87
CA ALA A 198 -4.36 -9.75 -9.14
C ALA A 198 -2.90 -9.70 -9.61
N SER A 199 -2.60 -8.87 -10.60
CA SER A 199 -1.22 -8.59 -11.06
C SER A 199 -0.56 -7.50 -10.22
N HIS A 200 0.76 -7.36 -10.26
CA HIS A 200 1.46 -6.36 -9.45
C HIS A 200 1.00 -4.94 -9.77
N ILE A 201 0.96 -4.60 -11.06
CA ILE A 201 0.47 -3.32 -11.58
C ILE A 201 -1.04 -3.20 -11.33
N GLY A 202 -1.76 -4.32 -11.44
CA GLY A 202 -3.18 -4.43 -11.17
C GLY A 202 -3.59 -4.06 -9.76
N LEU A 203 -2.75 -4.30 -8.75
CA LEU A 203 -3.08 -4.01 -7.35
C LEU A 203 -3.48 -2.54 -7.12
N GLY A 204 -2.97 -1.58 -7.90
CA GLY A 204 -3.36 -0.17 -7.80
C GLY A 204 -4.73 0.17 -8.37
N VAL A 205 -5.37 -0.75 -9.11
CA VAL A 205 -6.59 -0.49 -9.91
C VAL A 205 -7.62 -1.63 -9.87
N ASN A 206 -7.29 -2.77 -9.27
CA ASN A 206 -8.14 -3.95 -9.21
C ASN A 206 -9.38 -3.66 -8.34
N PRO A 207 -10.62 -3.95 -8.80
CA PRO A 207 -11.84 -3.64 -8.08
C PRO A 207 -11.89 -4.20 -6.65
N ALA A 208 -11.46 -5.46 -6.45
CA ALA A 208 -11.46 -6.08 -5.13
C ALA A 208 -10.43 -5.43 -4.21
N VAL A 209 -9.27 -5.00 -4.75
CA VAL A 209 -8.28 -4.23 -3.99
C VAL A 209 -8.81 -2.85 -3.63
N LEU A 210 -9.40 -2.13 -4.58
CA LEU A 210 -10.01 -0.80 -4.35
C LEU A 210 -11.11 -0.86 -3.28
N TRP A 211 -11.94 -1.90 -3.30
CA TRP A 211 -12.95 -2.13 -2.26
C TRP A 211 -12.31 -2.35 -0.89
N ALA A 212 -11.31 -3.24 -0.80
CA ALA A 212 -10.62 -3.51 0.44
C ALA A 212 -9.89 -2.25 0.98
N VAL A 213 -9.22 -1.48 0.12
CA VAL A 213 -8.60 -0.20 0.52
C VAL A 213 -9.63 0.76 1.11
N ALA A 214 -10.77 0.96 0.43
CA ALA A 214 -11.82 1.85 0.90
C ALA A 214 -12.39 1.40 2.25
N ASP A 215 -12.62 0.11 2.41
CA ASP A 215 -13.14 -0.49 3.63
C ASP A 215 -12.14 -0.34 4.80
N ARG A 216 -10.85 -0.63 4.58
CA ARG A 216 -9.81 -0.47 5.61
C ARG A 216 -9.64 0.98 6.03
N LEU A 217 -9.67 1.91 5.07
CA LEU A 217 -9.57 3.34 5.36
C LEU A 217 -10.81 3.90 6.09
N ALA A 218 -11.98 3.27 5.95
CA ALA A 218 -13.21 3.74 6.60
C ALA A 218 -13.24 3.49 8.11
N GLN A 219 -12.26 2.77 8.67
CA GLN A 219 -12.18 2.50 10.10
C GLN A 219 -11.96 3.82 10.89
N PRO A 220 -12.70 4.02 12.01
CA PRO A 220 -12.43 5.09 12.96
C PRO A 220 -10.98 5.15 13.44
N GLU A 221 -10.51 6.36 13.78
CA GLU A 221 -9.16 6.57 14.29
C GLU A 221 -8.89 5.73 15.54
N GLY A 222 -7.74 5.05 15.57
CA GLY A 222 -7.31 4.24 16.71
C GLY A 222 -8.10 2.94 16.90
N GLN A 223 -8.98 2.58 15.98
CA GLN A 223 -9.73 1.32 16.02
C GLN A 223 -9.29 0.40 14.89
N PHE A 224 -9.36 -0.91 15.14
CA PHE A 224 -9.04 -1.95 14.16
C PHE A 224 -10.01 -3.12 14.28
N TRP A 225 -10.64 -3.49 13.18
CA TRP A 225 -11.41 -4.73 13.04
C TRP A 225 -10.93 -5.48 11.80
N PRO A 226 -10.87 -6.81 11.83
CA PRO A 226 -10.49 -7.61 10.67
C PRO A 226 -11.38 -7.38 9.43
N PHE A 227 -10.82 -7.62 8.25
CA PHE A 227 -11.52 -7.41 6.99
C PHE A 227 -12.65 -8.42 6.80
N ASP A 228 -13.87 -7.91 6.65
CA ASP A 228 -14.99 -8.73 6.23
C ASP A 228 -14.85 -9.06 4.76
N ARG A 229 -14.54 -10.32 4.49
CA ARG A 229 -14.38 -10.86 3.14
C ARG A 229 -15.73 -11.16 2.48
N ALA A 230 -16.84 -10.99 3.20
CA ALA A 230 -18.16 -10.99 2.61
C ALA A 230 -18.37 -9.74 1.72
N GLY A 231 -19.42 -9.77 0.91
CA GLY A 231 -19.79 -8.66 0.04
C GLY A 231 -19.48 -8.90 -1.44
N PRO A 232 -19.45 -7.81 -2.24
CA PRO A 232 -19.54 -7.91 -3.70
C PRO A 232 -18.34 -8.60 -4.37
N PHE A 233 -17.20 -8.64 -3.68
CA PHE A 233 -15.95 -9.22 -4.18
C PHE A 233 -15.53 -10.47 -3.40
N ALA A 234 -16.44 -11.13 -2.68
CA ALA A 234 -16.11 -12.26 -1.81
C ALA A 234 -15.30 -13.37 -2.50
N ILE A 235 -15.62 -13.67 -3.76
CA ILE A 235 -14.91 -14.69 -4.56
C ILE A 235 -13.46 -14.33 -4.89
N ALA A 236 -13.09 -13.05 -4.76
CA ALA A 236 -11.76 -12.55 -5.07
C ALA A 236 -10.81 -12.60 -3.86
N TYR A 237 -11.31 -12.81 -2.64
CA TYR A 237 -10.51 -12.82 -1.43
C TYR A 237 -10.22 -14.25 -0.96
N ALA A 238 -8.97 -14.52 -0.59
CA ALA A 238 -8.65 -15.79 0.07
C ALA A 238 -9.27 -15.81 1.48
N PRO A 239 -9.58 -17.00 2.02
CA PRO A 239 -9.98 -17.12 3.42
C PRO A 239 -8.89 -16.53 4.34
N PRO A 240 -9.25 -16.09 5.56
CA PRO A 240 -8.27 -15.58 6.51
C PRO A 240 -7.14 -16.60 6.68
N GLU A 241 -5.89 -16.15 6.53
CA GLU A 241 -4.77 -17.01 6.91
C GLU A 241 -4.93 -17.34 8.39
N ARG A 242 -5.05 -18.64 8.71
CA ARG A 242 -4.95 -19.08 10.10
C ARG A 242 -3.59 -18.63 10.57
N ALA A 243 -3.52 -17.94 11.71
CA ALA A 243 -2.25 -17.55 12.33
C ALA A 243 -1.31 -18.76 12.26
N VAL A 244 -0.29 -18.68 11.41
CA VAL A 244 0.74 -19.71 11.36
C VAL A 244 1.43 -19.59 12.70
N SER A 245 1.10 -20.47 13.63
CA SER A 245 1.85 -20.62 14.87
C SER A 245 3.31 -20.79 14.49
N ALA A 246 4.15 -19.95 15.09
CA ALA A 246 5.58 -19.84 14.83
C ALA A 246 6.30 -21.19 14.86
#